data_AF-A0A1I0RIZ3-F1
#
_entry.id   AF-A0A1I0RIZ3-F1
#
_cell.length_a   1.000
_cell.length_b   1.000
_cell.length_c   1.000
_cell.angle_alpha   90.00
_cell.angle_beta   90.00
_cell.angle_gamma   90.00
#
_symmetry.space_group_name_H-M   'P 1'
#
loop_
_entity.id
_entity.type
_entity.pdbx_description
1 polymer ?
#
loop_
_entity_poly.entity_id
_entity_poly.type
_entity_poly.pdbx_seq_one_letter_code
_entity_poly.pdbx_strand_id
1 'polypeptide(L)'
;MKNLDVLVTTSSTIEGREIEEYYEPITSHLVIGMNFFKDLFSGLTDFFGGNSQSYQKTLDRINSEAIDQLKYKAKILGANCILDLRIDNDEISAQGKSMLMVTAIGMAAKLKTDNSEKSTNFNSKTSISDIAFNILKKKQLYLESAKNDSLAYIDETWRFLIENQLEEFSELVIEYFDKKSVSHMPDFESKMVEFFGHLPSEISKEKLYSNLIKEELSISTKNQILEIIKSNKLLDYNIVYSNLITSDFHQGILLMKTLKSEKSEYITNDLHALENIKKLIQEKYPIKVSFSEKKKGLTSKLTSIWGCECGKENNKDSMSCSKCSKDQRGIDSNTLVFDKLLEKISQDIAVLQEVFK
;
A
#
# COMPACT_ATOMS: atom_id res chain seq x y z
N MET A 1 25.41 -18.00 -13.30
CA MET A 1 25.87 -16.80 -14.05
C MET A 1 26.91 -16.09 -13.19
N LYS A 2 28.07 -15.71 -13.74
CA LYS A 2 29.09 -14.90 -13.04
C LYS A 2 28.42 -13.62 -12.53
N ASN A 3 28.48 -13.35 -11.23
CA ASN A 3 28.05 -12.05 -10.72
C ASN A 3 29.22 -11.08 -10.98
N LEU A 4 29.23 -10.45 -12.16
CA LEU A 4 30.16 -9.37 -12.44
C LEU A 4 29.70 -8.16 -11.63
N ASP A 5 30.56 -7.71 -10.71
CA ASP A 5 30.39 -6.40 -10.09
C ASP A 5 30.56 -5.34 -11.19
N VAL A 6 29.53 -4.54 -11.44
CA VAL A 6 29.54 -3.55 -12.52
C VAL A 6 30.28 -2.33 -12.00
N LEU A 7 31.46 -2.07 -12.54
CA LEU A 7 32.26 -0.89 -12.18
C LEU A 7 31.53 0.36 -12.68
N VAL A 8 31.30 1.34 -11.79
CA VAL A 8 30.63 2.59 -12.15
C VAL A 8 31.61 3.74 -11.96
N THR A 9 31.73 4.60 -12.95
CA THR A 9 32.59 5.78 -12.88
C THR A 9 31.91 6.99 -13.53
N THR A 10 32.26 8.18 -13.04
CA THR A 10 31.90 9.46 -13.67
C THR A 10 32.85 9.83 -14.82
N SER A 11 33.95 9.08 -15.01
CA SER A 11 34.89 9.26 -16.11
C SER A 11 34.46 8.52 -17.39
N SER A 12 34.86 9.04 -18.55
CA SER A 12 34.60 8.40 -19.85
C SER A 12 35.54 7.22 -20.15
N THR A 13 36.63 7.09 -19.40
CA THR A 13 37.64 6.05 -19.54
C THR A 13 38.09 5.52 -18.19
N ILE A 14 38.60 4.29 -18.16
CA ILE A 14 39.19 3.66 -16.98
C ILE A 14 40.67 3.42 -17.27
N GLU A 15 41.54 4.04 -16.48
CA GLU A 15 42.99 3.92 -16.67
C GLU A 15 43.45 2.46 -16.55
N GLY A 16 44.33 2.03 -17.47
CA GLY A 16 44.88 0.69 -17.47
C GLY A 16 43.91 -0.43 -17.86
N ARG A 17 42.70 -0.12 -18.34
CA ARG A 17 41.74 -1.10 -18.86
C ARG A 17 41.23 -0.71 -20.25
N GLU A 18 41.23 -1.67 -21.17
CA GLU A 18 40.70 -1.48 -22.52
C GLU A 18 39.19 -1.76 -22.55
N ILE A 19 38.40 -0.94 -23.26
CA ILE A 19 36.97 -1.17 -23.49
C ILE A 19 36.82 -2.02 -24.76
N GLU A 20 36.26 -3.21 -24.63
CA GLU A 20 35.98 -4.14 -25.73
C GLU A 20 34.74 -3.73 -26.54
N GLU A 21 33.69 -3.29 -25.84
CA GLU A 21 32.38 -3.04 -26.44
C GLU A 21 31.64 -1.93 -25.69
N TYR A 22 30.96 -1.07 -26.45
CA TYR A 22 30.06 -0.04 -25.96
C TYR A 22 28.62 -0.47 -26.27
N TYR A 23 27.74 -0.47 -25.27
CA TYR A 23 26.31 -0.77 -25.42
C TYR A 23 25.50 0.52 -25.56
N GLU A 24 24.19 0.47 -25.30
CA GLU A 24 23.35 1.67 -25.28
C GLU A 24 23.50 2.48 -23.97
N PRO A 25 23.25 3.80 -24.02
CA PRO A 25 23.06 4.60 -22.81
C PRO A 25 21.91 4.05 -21.99
N ILE A 26 22.10 3.98 -20.68
CA ILE A 26 21.11 3.51 -19.72
C ILE A 26 20.70 4.64 -18.78
N THR A 27 19.41 4.69 -18.44
CA THR A 27 18.85 5.71 -17.53
C THR A 27 18.09 5.07 -16.37
N SER A 28 18.01 5.76 -15.24
CA SER A 28 17.17 5.44 -14.09
C SER A 28 16.52 6.72 -13.58
N HIS A 29 15.25 6.63 -13.18
CA HIS A 29 14.48 7.77 -12.70
C HIS A 29 13.80 7.37 -11.38
N LEU A 30 13.98 8.20 -10.36
CA LEU A 30 13.33 8.09 -9.05
C LEU A 30 12.55 9.38 -8.79
N VAL A 31 11.30 9.28 -8.33
CA VAL A 31 10.45 10.45 -8.02
C VAL A 31 10.05 10.41 -6.56
N ILE A 32 10.29 11.51 -5.85
CA ILE A 32 10.17 11.57 -4.39
C ILE A 32 9.36 12.79 -4.00
N GLY A 33 8.32 12.60 -3.19
CA GLY A 33 7.49 13.72 -2.73
C GLY A 33 8.25 14.65 -1.77
N MET A 34 8.13 15.96 -1.94
CA MET A 34 8.73 16.91 -0.99
C MET A 34 8.02 16.94 0.35
N ASN A 35 6.79 16.42 0.46
CA ASN A 35 6.14 16.20 1.75
C ASN A 35 6.88 15.13 2.56
N PHE A 36 7.34 14.04 1.92
CA PHE A 36 8.21 13.05 2.56
C PHE A 36 9.52 13.66 3.05
N PHE A 37 10.14 14.56 2.26
CA PHE A 37 11.30 15.32 2.72
C PHE A 37 10.96 16.24 3.91
N LYS A 38 9.87 17.00 3.84
CA LYS A 38 9.44 17.92 4.91
C LYS A 38 9.12 17.20 6.22
N ASP A 39 8.47 16.04 6.16
CA ASP A 39 8.12 15.24 7.34
C ASP A 39 9.38 14.70 8.04
N LEU A 40 10.40 14.32 7.26
CA LEU A 40 11.75 13.97 7.77
C LEU A 40 12.49 15.16 8.40
N PHE A 41 12.21 16.40 7.95
CA PHE A 41 12.78 17.62 8.54
C PHE A 41 12.02 18.07 9.80
N SER A 42 10.69 17.95 9.84
CA SER A 42 9.87 18.40 10.97
C SER A 42 10.08 17.56 12.24
N GLY A 43 10.42 16.27 12.10
CA GLY A 43 10.72 15.40 13.24
C GLY A 43 12.08 15.65 13.91
N LEU A 44 12.95 16.48 13.32
CA LEU A 44 14.30 16.78 13.82
C LEU A 44 14.47 18.21 14.33
N THR A 45 13.48 19.08 14.11
CA THR A 45 13.53 20.49 14.50
C THR A 45 13.58 20.71 16.01
N ASP A 46 13.21 19.72 16.82
CA ASP A 46 13.17 19.83 18.29
C ASP A 46 14.53 19.63 18.99
N PHE A 47 15.60 19.28 18.26
CA PHE A 47 16.94 19.14 18.82
C PHE A 47 17.90 20.14 18.13
N PHE A 48 18.13 21.26 18.81
CA PHE A 48 19.01 22.37 18.43
C PHE A 48 20.21 22.02 17.53
N GLY A 49 20.27 22.66 16.36
CA GLY A 49 21.51 23.09 15.68
C GLY A 49 22.39 21.98 15.07
N GLY A 50 22.02 21.47 13.89
CA GLY A 50 22.86 20.54 13.13
C GLY A 50 22.36 20.28 11.70
N ASN A 51 22.27 21.33 10.88
CA ASN A 51 21.92 21.25 9.45
C ASN A 51 22.93 20.35 8.70
N SER A 52 22.57 19.11 8.34
CA SER A 52 23.05 18.39 7.11
C SER A 52 22.84 16.87 7.09
N GLN A 53 22.91 16.16 8.22
CA GLN A 53 23.08 14.69 8.17
C GLN A 53 21.87 13.90 7.65
N SER A 54 20.65 14.24 8.06
CA SER A 54 19.44 13.48 7.64
C SER A 54 19.12 13.67 6.16
N TYR A 55 19.24 14.91 5.68
CA TYR A 55 19.09 15.26 4.27
C TYR A 55 20.14 14.57 3.39
N GLN A 56 21.42 14.62 3.79
CA GLN A 56 22.51 13.98 3.07
C GLN A 56 22.33 12.45 3.03
N LYS A 57 22.01 11.80 4.15
CA LYS A 57 21.73 10.35 4.18
C LYS A 57 20.58 9.96 3.25
N THR A 58 19.54 10.79 3.18
CA THR A 58 18.41 10.56 2.29
C THR A 58 18.82 10.69 0.82
N LEU A 59 19.53 11.76 0.45
CA LEU A 59 20.06 11.91 -0.90
C LEU A 59 21.04 10.81 -1.30
N ASP A 60 21.93 10.39 -0.39
CA ASP A 60 22.88 9.31 -0.60
C ASP A 60 22.18 7.99 -0.87
N ARG A 61 21.08 7.72 -0.13
CA ARG A 61 20.22 6.54 -0.36
C ARG A 61 19.60 6.58 -1.76
N ILE A 62 19.04 7.71 -2.15
CA ILE A 62 18.38 7.89 -3.45
C ILE A 62 19.38 7.72 -4.61
N ASN A 63 20.55 8.33 -4.49
CA ASN A 63 21.62 8.19 -5.48
C ASN A 63 22.10 6.74 -5.58
N SER A 64 22.24 6.06 -4.45
CA SER A 64 22.63 4.64 -4.42
C SER A 64 21.61 3.75 -5.12
N GLU A 65 20.32 4.00 -4.86
CA GLU A 65 19.22 3.26 -5.49
C GLU A 65 19.18 3.47 -7.01
N ALA A 66 19.37 4.70 -7.48
CA ALA A 66 19.45 5.01 -8.91
C ALA A 66 20.64 4.30 -9.59
N ILE A 67 21.80 4.29 -8.92
CA ILE A 67 23.00 3.58 -9.41
C ILE A 67 22.75 2.07 -9.48
N ASP A 68 22.07 1.48 -8.50
CA ASP A 68 21.79 0.04 -8.48
C ASP A 68 20.83 -0.37 -9.61
N GLN A 69 19.84 0.46 -9.94
CA GLN A 69 19.00 0.26 -11.13
C GLN A 69 19.81 0.32 -12.43
N LEU A 70 20.76 1.26 -12.54
CA LEU A 70 21.66 1.32 -13.70
C LEU A 70 22.54 0.06 -13.80
N LYS A 71 23.12 -0.39 -12.68
CA LYS A 71 23.91 -1.64 -12.63
C LYS A 71 23.09 -2.85 -13.06
N TYR A 72 21.82 -2.92 -12.64
CA TYR A 72 20.92 -3.98 -13.07
C TYR A 72 20.69 -3.97 -14.59
N LYS A 73 20.41 -2.79 -15.17
CA LYS A 73 20.27 -2.62 -16.64
C LYS A 73 21.55 -2.97 -17.39
N ALA A 74 22.72 -2.53 -16.90
CA ALA A 74 24.02 -2.88 -17.46
C ALA A 74 24.25 -4.41 -17.47
N LYS A 75 23.90 -5.11 -16.38
CA LYS A 75 24.01 -6.58 -16.31
C LYS A 75 23.14 -7.28 -17.34
N ILE A 76 21.92 -6.79 -17.58
CA ILE A 76 21.02 -7.35 -18.60
C ILE A 76 21.65 -7.26 -19.99
N LEU A 77 22.35 -6.15 -20.28
CA LEU A 77 23.07 -5.93 -21.54
C LEU A 77 24.38 -6.71 -21.65
N GLY A 78 24.81 -7.42 -20.59
CA GLY A 78 26.10 -8.10 -20.56
C GLY A 78 27.30 -7.18 -20.29
N ALA A 79 27.04 -5.92 -19.96
CA ALA A 79 28.04 -4.94 -19.59
C ALA A 79 28.66 -5.25 -18.21
N ASN A 80 29.92 -4.86 -18.03
CA ASN A 80 30.65 -4.99 -16.76
C ASN A 80 31.16 -3.63 -16.24
N CYS A 81 30.91 -2.54 -16.97
CA CYS A 81 31.11 -1.19 -16.48
C CYS A 81 30.04 -0.21 -16.97
N ILE A 82 29.90 0.88 -16.23
CA ILE A 82 29.11 2.07 -16.58
C ILE A 82 30.08 3.26 -16.54
N LEU A 83 30.23 3.91 -17.69
CA LEU A 83 31.05 5.10 -17.86
C LEU A 83 30.16 6.35 -17.85
N ASP A 84 30.78 7.51 -17.65
CA ASP A 84 30.11 8.81 -17.72
C ASP A 84 28.84 8.91 -16.85
N LEU A 85 28.86 8.32 -15.66
CA LEU A 85 27.75 8.44 -14.71
C LEU A 85 27.46 9.92 -14.44
N ARG A 86 26.22 10.33 -14.68
CA ARG A 86 25.66 11.62 -14.27
C ARG A 86 24.40 11.36 -13.48
N ILE A 87 24.22 12.13 -12.41
CA ILE A 87 23.00 12.11 -11.61
C ILE A 87 22.53 13.56 -11.48
N ASP A 88 21.36 13.82 -12.02
CA ASP A 88 20.70 15.12 -12.00
C ASP A 88 19.50 15.06 -11.05
N ASN A 89 19.35 16.11 -10.24
CA ASN A 89 18.26 16.25 -9.28
C ASN A 89 17.42 17.46 -9.69
N ASP A 90 16.20 17.20 -10.13
CA ASP A 90 15.27 18.22 -10.62
C ASP A 90 14.08 18.36 -9.66
N GLU A 91 13.71 19.59 -9.33
CA GLU A 91 12.46 19.85 -8.63
C GLU A 91 11.32 19.99 -9.66
N ILE A 92 10.30 19.14 -9.54
CA ILE A 92 9.10 19.18 -10.34
C ILE A 92 7.94 19.64 -9.46
N SER A 93 7.38 20.79 -9.78
CA SER A 93 6.18 21.30 -9.12
C SER A 93 4.95 21.11 -10.00
N ALA A 94 3.95 20.38 -9.50
CA ALA A 94 2.66 20.22 -10.17
C ALA A 94 1.53 20.36 -9.15
N GLN A 95 0.53 21.19 -9.46
CA GLN A 95 -0.69 21.36 -8.65
C GLN A 95 -0.41 21.65 -7.15
N GLY A 96 0.59 22.47 -6.85
CA GLY A 96 0.95 22.84 -5.48
C GLY A 96 1.69 21.76 -4.68
N LYS A 97 1.98 20.60 -5.27
CA LYS A 97 2.88 19.58 -4.73
C LYS A 97 4.25 19.74 -5.37
N SER A 98 5.29 19.77 -4.55
CA SER A 98 6.68 19.71 -5.03
C SER A 98 7.19 18.28 -4.92
N MET A 99 7.94 17.83 -5.93
CA MET A 99 8.57 16.52 -6.01
C MET A 99 10.03 16.70 -6.43
N LEU A 100 10.91 15.85 -5.92
CA LEU A 100 12.29 15.72 -6.37
C LEU A 100 12.37 14.53 -7.33
N MET A 101 12.75 14.79 -8.58
CA MET A 101 13.11 13.77 -9.55
C MET A 101 14.61 13.61 -9.55
N VAL A 102 15.08 12.38 -9.37
CA VAL A 102 16.49 12.01 -9.51
C VAL A 102 16.64 11.20 -10.78
N THR A 103 17.44 11.69 -11.72
CA THR A 103 17.71 11.06 -12.99
C THR A 103 19.19 10.67 -13.05
N ALA A 104 19.47 9.37 -13.13
CA ALA A 104 20.81 8.86 -13.34
C ALA A 104 20.98 8.37 -14.78
N ILE A 105 22.08 8.74 -15.43
CA ILE A 105 22.41 8.39 -16.82
C ILE A 105 23.84 7.87 -16.86
N GLY A 106 24.11 6.85 -17.67
CA GLY A 106 25.47 6.38 -17.93
C GLY A 106 25.56 5.55 -19.21
N MET A 107 26.79 5.30 -19.65
CA MET A 107 27.08 4.48 -20.82
C MET A 107 27.46 3.06 -20.39
N ALA A 108 26.63 2.07 -20.71
CA ALA A 108 26.96 0.67 -20.44
C ALA A 108 28.08 0.21 -21.39
N ALA A 109 29.12 -0.42 -20.85
CA ALA A 109 30.26 -0.89 -21.63
C ALA A 109 30.87 -2.17 -21.05
N LYS A 110 31.73 -2.82 -21.83
CA LYS A 110 32.45 -4.03 -21.47
C LYS A 110 33.94 -3.79 -21.51
N LEU A 111 34.60 -4.01 -20.38
CA LEU A 111 36.06 -3.99 -20.24
C LEU A 111 36.64 -5.35 -20.59
N LYS A 112 37.82 -5.29 -21.19
CA LYS A 112 38.68 -6.44 -21.49
C LYS A 112 39.21 -7.02 -20.19
N THR A 113 38.95 -8.30 -19.96
CA THR A 113 39.49 -9.03 -18.81
C THR A 113 40.81 -9.68 -19.17
N ASP A 114 41.90 -9.29 -18.48
CA ASP A 114 43.18 -10.00 -18.60
C ASP A 114 43.10 -11.37 -17.93
N ASN A 115 43.46 -12.42 -18.67
CA ASN A 115 43.43 -13.83 -18.25
C ASN A 115 44.54 -14.21 -17.25
N SER A 116 44.94 -13.31 -16.35
CA SER A 116 46.07 -13.52 -15.45
C SER A 116 45.70 -13.50 -13.96
N GLU A 117 44.66 -14.23 -13.56
CA GLU A 117 44.53 -14.65 -12.15
C GLU A 117 44.08 -16.12 -12.07
N LYS A 118 45.08 -17.01 -12.01
CA LYS A 118 44.91 -18.32 -11.36
C LYS A 118 44.93 -18.07 -9.85
N SER A 119 43.77 -17.89 -9.23
CA SER A 119 43.63 -17.89 -7.77
C SER A 119 42.73 -19.02 -7.32
N THR A 120 43.34 -19.91 -6.53
CA THR A 120 42.78 -20.92 -5.62
C THR A 120 41.29 -20.80 -5.28
N ASN A 121 40.59 -21.91 -5.48
CA ASN A 121 39.19 -22.16 -5.15
C ASN A 121 38.87 -21.94 -3.65
N PHE A 122 38.25 -20.79 -3.35
CA PHE A 122 37.26 -20.64 -2.28
C PHE A 122 36.10 -19.81 -2.86
N ASN A 123 35.32 -20.44 -3.74
CA ASN A 123 34.27 -19.77 -4.50
C ASN A 123 32.90 -19.92 -3.84
N SER A 124 32.58 -18.96 -2.97
CA SER A 124 31.22 -18.45 -2.79
C SER A 124 31.28 -16.99 -2.31
N LYS A 125 31.80 -16.06 -3.12
CA LYS A 125 31.71 -14.63 -2.78
C LYS A 125 30.40 -14.05 -3.29
N THR A 126 29.33 -14.40 -2.59
CA THR A 126 28.17 -13.51 -2.45
C THR A 126 28.58 -12.47 -1.41
N SER A 127 28.84 -11.23 -1.82
CA SER A 127 29.10 -10.14 -0.89
C SER A 127 27.78 -9.43 -0.58
N ILE A 128 27.61 -9.09 0.69
CA ILE A 128 26.55 -8.22 1.18
C ILE A 128 27.23 -6.96 1.70
N SER A 129 26.67 -5.78 1.43
CA SER A 129 27.20 -4.53 1.97
C SER A 129 27.03 -4.52 3.49
N ASP A 130 27.90 -3.81 4.22
CA ASP A 130 27.77 -3.67 5.67
C ASP A 130 26.39 -3.11 6.06
N ILE A 131 25.83 -2.22 5.24
CA ILE A 131 24.50 -1.65 5.44
C ILE A 131 23.42 -2.74 5.32
N ALA A 132 23.40 -3.47 4.20
CA ALA A 132 22.42 -4.54 4.00
C ALA A 132 22.57 -5.65 5.04
N PHE A 133 23.81 -5.98 5.44
CA PHE A 133 24.08 -6.95 6.49
C PHE A 133 23.52 -6.48 7.84
N ASN A 134 23.71 -5.21 8.19
CA ASN A 134 23.18 -4.65 9.44
C ASN A 134 21.65 -4.58 9.44
N ILE A 135 21.02 -4.26 8.31
CA ILE A 135 19.56 -4.31 8.15
C ILE A 135 19.06 -5.75 8.32
N LEU A 136 19.66 -6.73 7.63
CA LEU A 136 19.26 -8.14 7.76
C LEU A 136 19.47 -8.67 9.17
N LYS A 137 20.58 -8.30 9.83
CA LYS A 137 20.87 -8.69 11.21
C LYS A 137 19.82 -8.12 12.17
N LYS A 138 19.46 -6.84 12.03
CA LYS A 138 18.44 -6.18 12.88
C LYS A 138 17.04 -6.74 12.59
N LYS A 139 16.72 -7.01 11.33
CA LYS A 139 15.50 -7.72 10.91
C LYS A 139 15.38 -9.10 11.58
N GLN A 140 16.44 -9.91 11.54
CA GLN A 140 16.43 -11.23 12.17
C GLN A 140 16.24 -11.14 13.69
N LEU A 141 16.94 -10.20 14.34
CA LEU A 141 16.79 -9.94 15.78
C LEU A 141 15.33 -9.61 16.14
N TYR A 142 14.67 -8.80 15.33
CA TYR A 142 13.29 -8.43 15.56
C TYR A 142 12.33 -9.59 15.28
N LEU A 143 12.51 -10.37 14.22
CA LEU A 143 11.72 -11.58 13.99
C LEU A 143 11.84 -12.59 15.13
N GLU A 144 13.03 -12.74 15.72
CA GLU A 144 13.23 -13.60 16.91
C GLU A 144 12.54 -13.01 18.15
N SER A 145 12.63 -11.70 18.35
CA SER A 145 11.95 -11.01 19.45
C SER A 145 10.42 -11.04 19.31
N ALA A 146 9.90 -11.12 18.08
CA ALA A 146 8.48 -11.27 17.77
C ALA A 146 7.89 -12.52 18.40
N LYS A 147 8.64 -13.64 18.33
CA LYS A 147 8.23 -14.94 18.86
C LYS A 147 8.03 -14.91 20.37
N ASN A 148 8.68 -13.96 21.05
CA ASN A 148 8.59 -13.75 22.48
C ASN A 148 7.70 -12.54 22.84
N ASP A 149 6.82 -12.11 21.93
CA ASP A 149 5.77 -11.11 22.20
C ASP A 149 6.29 -9.73 22.63
N SER A 150 7.55 -9.42 22.33
CA SER A 150 8.28 -8.26 22.86
C SER A 150 8.37 -7.09 21.88
N LEU A 151 8.00 -7.27 20.60
CA LEU A 151 8.24 -6.27 19.55
C LEU A 151 7.41 -5.01 19.65
N ALA A 152 6.14 -5.15 20.00
CA ALA A 152 5.17 -4.07 19.85
C ALA A 152 5.44 -2.84 20.70
N TYR A 153 6.17 -2.98 21.81
CA TYR A 153 6.35 -1.92 22.79
C TYR A 153 7.57 -1.03 22.54
N ILE A 154 8.32 -1.30 21.47
CA ILE A 154 9.60 -0.64 21.24
C ILE A 154 9.45 0.32 20.05
N ASP A 155 9.50 1.62 20.33
CA ASP A 155 9.39 2.66 19.30
C ASP A 155 10.46 2.53 18.20
N GLU A 156 11.68 2.15 18.60
CA GLU A 156 12.79 1.92 17.68
C GLU A 156 12.49 0.79 16.68
N THR A 157 11.75 -0.24 17.11
CA THR A 157 11.33 -1.33 16.22
C THR A 157 10.41 -0.78 15.14
N TRP A 158 9.34 -0.08 15.51
CA TRP A 158 8.39 0.50 14.57
C TRP A 158 9.08 1.39 13.54
N ARG A 159 9.93 2.30 14.01
CA ARG A 159 10.71 3.19 13.15
C ARG A 159 11.55 2.40 12.14
N PHE A 160 12.25 1.36 12.60
CA PHE A 160 13.04 0.51 11.72
C PHE A 160 12.18 -0.25 10.70
N LEU A 161 11.02 -0.79 11.10
CA LEU A 161 10.11 -1.49 10.18
C LEU A 161 9.61 -0.56 9.08
N ILE A 162 9.23 0.67 9.45
CA ILE A 162 8.70 1.71 8.55
C ILE A 162 9.78 2.20 7.60
N GLU A 163 10.94 2.62 8.12
CA GLU A 163 12.05 3.17 7.33
C GLU A 163 12.59 2.17 6.29
N ASN A 164 12.53 0.88 6.60
CA ASN A 164 13.05 -0.19 5.74
C ASN A 164 11.94 -0.97 5.01
N GLN A 165 10.68 -0.53 5.10
CA GLN A 165 9.52 -1.13 4.44
C GLN A 165 9.44 -2.66 4.60
N LEU A 166 9.62 -3.15 5.83
CA LEU A 166 9.74 -4.59 6.11
C LEU A 166 8.38 -5.29 6.11
N GLU A 167 7.91 -5.63 4.91
CA GLU A 167 6.60 -6.24 4.65
C GLU A 167 6.35 -7.55 5.41
N GLU A 168 7.40 -8.31 5.75
CA GLU A 168 7.24 -9.61 6.42
C GLU A 168 6.69 -9.48 7.85
N PHE A 169 6.70 -8.27 8.40
CA PHE A 169 6.08 -7.98 9.70
C PHE A 169 4.59 -7.68 9.61
N SER A 170 4.00 -7.57 8.41
CA SER A 170 2.58 -7.21 8.24
C SER A 170 1.63 -8.14 8.99
N GLU A 171 1.86 -9.44 8.88
CA GLU A 171 1.02 -10.44 9.54
C GLU A 171 1.20 -10.39 11.07
N LEU A 172 2.45 -10.29 11.53
CA LEU A 172 2.79 -10.16 12.94
C LEU A 172 2.17 -8.90 13.57
N VAL A 173 2.19 -7.78 12.87
CA VAL A 173 1.60 -6.52 13.31
C VAL A 173 0.09 -6.65 13.51
N ILE A 174 -0.61 -7.24 12.54
CA ILE A 174 -2.06 -7.47 12.62
C ILE A 174 -2.39 -8.45 13.75
N GLU A 175 -1.69 -9.58 13.84
CA GLU A 175 -1.89 -10.57 14.90
C GLU A 175 -1.66 -9.98 16.29
N TYR A 176 -0.64 -9.13 16.43
CA TYR A 176 -0.33 -8.50 17.70
C TYR A 176 -1.46 -7.58 18.15
N PHE A 177 -1.98 -6.76 17.23
CA PHE A 177 -3.13 -5.91 17.49
C PHE A 177 -4.36 -6.71 17.92
N ASP A 178 -4.59 -7.86 17.27
CA ASP A 178 -5.74 -8.71 17.54
C ASP A 178 -5.66 -9.40 18.91
N LYS A 179 -4.47 -9.91 19.27
CA LYS A 179 -4.23 -10.64 20.52
C LYS A 179 -4.19 -9.72 21.74
N LYS A 180 -3.57 -8.55 21.62
CA LYS A 180 -3.34 -7.64 22.75
C LYS A 180 -4.19 -6.41 22.58
N SER A 181 -5.44 -6.50 23.04
CA SER A 181 -6.35 -5.35 23.10
C SER A 181 -5.59 -4.13 23.64
N VAL A 182 -5.69 -3.02 22.91
CA VAL A 182 -4.87 -1.77 22.84
C VAL A 182 -4.48 -1.10 24.17
N SER A 183 -4.86 -1.68 25.30
CA SER A 183 -4.61 -1.23 26.67
C SER A 183 -3.15 -0.90 27.05
N HIS A 184 -2.13 -1.32 26.30
CA HIS A 184 -0.71 -1.19 26.70
C HIS A 184 0.15 -0.30 25.78
N MET A 185 -0.40 0.35 24.76
CA MET A 185 0.38 1.31 23.94
C MET A 185 -0.52 2.42 23.35
N PRO A 186 -0.35 3.69 23.78
CA PRO A 186 -1.23 4.79 23.40
C PRO A 186 -1.39 5.11 21.91
N ASP A 187 -0.49 4.67 21.02
CA ASP A 187 -0.49 5.07 19.60
C ASP A 187 -0.40 3.89 18.61
N PHE A 188 -0.65 2.67 19.06
CA PHE A 188 -0.44 1.47 18.23
C PHE A 188 -1.25 1.52 16.92
N GLU A 189 -2.51 1.97 16.99
CA GLU A 189 -3.37 2.15 15.82
C GLU A 189 -2.75 3.10 14.79
N SER A 190 -2.22 4.24 15.25
CA SER A 190 -1.54 5.22 14.40
C SER A 190 -0.29 4.63 13.76
N LYS A 191 0.51 3.87 14.51
CA LYS A 191 1.71 3.21 13.97
C LYS A 191 1.40 2.15 12.93
N MET A 192 0.28 1.44 13.07
CA MET A 192 -0.16 0.52 12.03
C MET A 192 -0.55 1.27 10.75
N VAL A 193 -1.28 2.39 10.88
CA VAL A 193 -1.62 3.24 9.73
C VAL A 193 -0.36 3.70 9.03
N GLU A 194 0.64 4.17 9.78
CA GLU A 194 1.93 4.61 9.24
C GLU A 194 2.70 3.46 8.57
N PHE A 195 2.80 2.29 9.23
CA PHE A 195 3.49 1.11 8.70
C PHE A 195 2.93 0.67 7.36
N PHE A 196 1.62 0.44 7.27
CA PHE A 196 0.99 0.05 6.00
C PHE A 196 0.95 1.19 4.97
N GLY A 197 1.06 2.44 5.41
CA GLY A 197 1.19 3.60 4.51
C GLY A 197 2.56 3.71 3.84
N HIS A 198 3.61 3.16 4.46
CA HIS A 198 4.98 3.21 3.93
C HIS A 198 5.38 1.98 3.12
N LEU A 199 4.68 0.85 3.29
CA LEU A 199 4.87 -0.31 2.42
C LEU A 199 4.42 0.00 0.97
N PRO A 200 4.96 -0.71 -0.04
CA PRO A 200 4.45 -0.60 -1.40
C PRO A 200 2.94 -0.88 -1.45
N SER A 201 2.18 -0.07 -2.18
CA SER A 201 0.71 -0.08 -2.14
C SER A 201 0.11 -1.45 -2.46
N GLU A 202 0.70 -2.18 -3.40
CA GLU A 202 0.22 -3.51 -3.80
C GLU A 202 0.36 -4.53 -2.67
N ILE A 203 1.47 -4.48 -1.93
CA ILE A 203 1.71 -5.33 -0.77
C ILE A 203 0.75 -4.97 0.37
N SER A 204 0.57 -3.68 0.66
CA SER A 204 -0.39 -3.23 1.68
C SER A 204 -1.80 -3.69 1.35
N LYS A 205 -2.26 -3.49 0.11
CA LYS A 205 -3.58 -3.95 -0.34
C LYS A 205 -3.70 -5.46 -0.17
N GLU A 206 -2.75 -6.25 -0.66
CA GLU A 206 -2.79 -7.72 -0.55
C GLU A 206 -2.95 -8.17 0.90
N LYS A 207 -2.11 -7.64 1.82
CA LYS A 207 -2.15 -8.02 3.23
C LYS A 207 -3.41 -7.54 3.95
N LEU A 208 -3.86 -6.31 3.69
CA LEU A 208 -5.03 -5.73 4.36
C LEU A 208 -6.33 -6.42 3.90
N TYR A 209 -6.54 -6.59 2.60
CA TYR A 209 -7.75 -7.21 2.08
C TYR A 209 -7.85 -8.70 2.45
N SER A 210 -6.74 -9.44 2.37
CA SER A 210 -6.73 -10.85 2.78
C SER A 210 -7.03 -11.02 4.27
N ASN A 211 -6.50 -10.16 5.14
CA ASN A 211 -6.79 -10.18 6.57
C ASN A 211 -8.22 -9.69 6.88
N LEU A 212 -8.75 -8.70 6.15
CA LEU A 212 -10.10 -8.15 6.39
C LEU A 212 -11.19 -9.24 6.38
N ILE A 213 -11.04 -10.24 5.51
CA ILE A 213 -12.02 -11.32 5.34
C ILE A 213 -11.73 -12.58 6.18
N LYS A 214 -10.61 -12.63 6.93
CA LYS A 214 -10.33 -13.76 7.83
C LYS A 214 -11.36 -13.87 8.93
N GLU A 215 -11.93 -15.05 9.14
CA GLU A 215 -12.94 -15.29 10.17
C GLU A 215 -12.39 -15.05 11.57
N GLU A 216 -11.15 -15.48 11.80
CA GLU A 216 -10.46 -15.54 13.10
C GLU A 216 -10.19 -14.17 13.73
N LEU A 217 -10.06 -13.11 12.92
CA LEU A 217 -9.75 -11.77 13.42
C LEU A 217 -10.96 -11.11 14.09
N SER A 218 -10.69 -10.42 15.20
CA SER A 218 -11.68 -9.67 15.95
C SER A 218 -12.28 -8.52 15.13
N ILE A 219 -13.47 -8.07 15.57
CA ILE A 219 -14.16 -6.92 14.97
C ILE A 219 -13.32 -5.64 15.10
N SER A 220 -12.59 -5.47 16.20
CA SER A 220 -11.72 -4.31 16.43
C SER A 220 -10.60 -4.26 15.39
N THR A 221 -9.92 -5.38 15.17
CA THR A 221 -8.87 -5.52 14.15
C THR A 221 -9.39 -5.25 12.75
N LYS A 222 -10.56 -5.82 12.41
CA LYS A 222 -11.21 -5.56 11.12
C LYS A 222 -11.55 -4.08 10.92
N ASN A 223 -12.03 -3.40 11.95
CA ASN A 223 -12.29 -1.96 11.89
C ASN A 223 -11.00 -1.15 11.70
N GLN A 224 -9.92 -1.57 12.36
CA GLN A 224 -8.63 -0.91 12.20
C GLN A 224 -8.05 -1.12 10.79
N ILE A 225 -8.20 -2.32 10.22
CA ILE A 225 -7.85 -2.57 8.80
C ILE A 225 -8.63 -1.65 7.86
N LEU A 226 -9.94 -1.47 8.10
CA LEU A 226 -10.75 -0.53 7.31
C LEU A 226 -10.24 0.92 7.44
N GLU A 227 -9.82 1.34 8.63
CA GLU A 227 -9.25 2.68 8.83
C GLU A 227 -7.88 2.85 8.16
N ILE A 228 -7.04 1.82 8.17
CA ILE A 228 -5.76 1.81 7.44
C ILE A 228 -6.00 1.96 5.93
N ILE A 229 -6.94 1.19 5.36
CA ILE A 229 -7.29 1.28 3.94
C ILE A 229 -7.76 2.70 3.58
N LYS A 230 -8.61 3.28 4.43
CA LYS A 230 -9.16 4.62 4.24
C LYS A 230 -8.10 5.71 4.35
N SER A 231 -7.32 5.70 5.43
CA SER A 231 -6.32 6.72 5.75
C SER A 231 -5.20 6.79 4.70
N ASN A 232 -4.83 5.64 4.13
CA ASN A 232 -3.78 5.54 3.13
C ASN A 232 -4.30 5.51 1.68
N LYS A 233 -5.60 5.77 1.45
CA LYS A 233 -6.25 5.73 0.12
C LYS A 233 -5.96 4.44 -0.67
N LEU A 234 -6.04 3.29 0.00
CA LEU A 234 -5.69 1.97 -0.54
C LEU A 234 -6.90 1.23 -1.12
N LEU A 235 -8.00 1.92 -1.46
CA LEU A 235 -9.14 1.29 -2.09
C LEU A 235 -8.75 0.67 -3.44
N ASP A 236 -9.09 -0.59 -3.64
CA ASP A 236 -8.89 -1.30 -4.90
C ASP A 236 -10.17 -2.02 -5.35
N TYR A 237 -10.80 -1.53 -6.41
CA TYR A 237 -12.06 -2.08 -6.90
C TYR A 237 -11.90 -3.51 -7.45
N ASN A 238 -10.77 -3.87 -8.03
CA ASN A 238 -10.57 -5.21 -8.57
C ASN A 238 -10.45 -6.24 -7.44
N ILE A 239 -9.72 -5.90 -6.38
CA ILE A 239 -9.61 -6.73 -5.18
C ILE A 239 -10.97 -6.84 -4.47
N VAL A 240 -11.72 -5.74 -4.37
CA VAL A 240 -13.07 -5.77 -3.78
C VAL A 240 -13.99 -6.67 -4.60
N TYR A 241 -14.01 -6.52 -5.93
CA TYR A 241 -14.85 -7.32 -6.81
C TYR A 241 -14.51 -8.81 -6.72
N SER A 242 -13.23 -9.18 -6.83
CA SER A 242 -12.80 -10.58 -6.81
C SER A 242 -13.16 -11.27 -5.50
N ASN A 243 -12.93 -10.62 -4.37
CA ASN A 243 -13.29 -11.16 -3.06
C ASN A 243 -14.81 -11.18 -2.83
N LEU A 244 -15.56 -10.19 -3.35
CA LEU A 244 -17.02 -10.17 -3.22
C LEU A 244 -17.69 -11.35 -3.91
N ILE A 245 -17.09 -11.92 -4.96
CA ILE A 245 -17.66 -13.11 -5.64
C ILE A 245 -17.73 -14.29 -4.67
N THR A 246 -16.64 -14.55 -3.94
CA THR A 246 -16.51 -15.73 -3.07
C THR A 246 -16.87 -15.49 -1.61
N SER A 247 -17.09 -14.23 -1.21
CA SER A 247 -17.33 -13.88 0.20
C SER A 247 -18.61 -14.51 0.76
N ASP A 248 -18.66 -14.74 2.07
CA ASP A 248 -19.93 -14.91 2.77
C ASP A 248 -20.67 -13.56 2.96
N PHE A 249 -21.82 -13.59 3.63
CA PHE A 249 -22.62 -12.40 3.91
C PHE A 249 -21.87 -11.35 4.73
N HIS A 250 -21.18 -11.74 5.81
CA HIS A 250 -20.45 -10.85 6.72
C HIS A 250 -19.18 -10.30 6.08
N GLN A 251 -18.39 -11.15 5.42
CA GLN A 251 -17.21 -10.76 4.66
C GLN A 251 -17.57 -9.75 3.57
N GLY A 252 -18.67 -9.97 2.84
CA GLY A 252 -19.10 -9.04 1.80
C GLY A 252 -19.54 -7.68 2.34
N ILE A 253 -20.08 -7.62 3.56
CA ILE A 253 -20.36 -6.34 4.24
C ILE A 253 -19.07 -5.58 4.57
N LEU A 254 -18.03 -6.29 5.03
CA LEU A 254 -16.72 -5.68 5.28
C LEU A 254 -16.07 -5.16 4.00
N LEU A 255 -16.11 -5.94 2.92
CA LEU A 255 -15.62 -5.50 1.60
C LEU A 255 -16.39 -4.28 1.10
N MET A 256 -17.72 -4.27 1.21
CA MET A 256 -18.54 -3.12 0.82
C MET A 256 -18.26 -1.87 1.66
N LYS A 257 -17.81 -2.00 2.92
CA LYS A 257 -17.38 -0.83 3.70
C LYS A 257 -16.15 -0.14 3.10
N THR A 258 -15.23 -0.89 2.49
CA THR A 258 -14.03 -0.30 1.85
C THR A 258 -14.39 0.63 0.69
N LEU A 259 -15.52 0.39 0.01
CA LEU A 259 -16.01 1.24 -1.10
C LEU A 259 -16.44 2.65 -0.66
N LYS A 260 -16.51 2.90 0.65
CA LYS A 260 -16.70 4.26 1.21
C LYS A 260 -15.41 5.07 1.22
N SER A 261 -14.26 4.43 1.08
CA SER A 261 -12.94 5.07 1.03
C SER A 261 -12.66 5.66 -0.36
N GLU A 262 -11.50 6.31 -0.47
CA GLU A 262 -10.96 6.86 -1.71
C GLU A 262 -9.72 6.06 -2.15
N LYS A 263 -9.34 6.19 -3.42
CA LYS A 263 -8.05 5.72 -3.94
C LYS A 263 -7.21 6.89 -4.47
N SER A 264 -5.89 6.73 -4.51
CA SER A 264 -4.96 7.78 -4.93
C SER A 264 -5.03 8.11 -6.42
N GLU A 265 -5.32 7.11 -7.25
CA GLU A 265 -5.38 7.22 -8.71
C GLU A 265 -6.50 6.33 -9.27
N TYR A 266 -7.15 6.81 -10.33
CA TYR A 266 -8.20 6.08 -11.04
C TYR A 266 -7.70 5.70 -12.44
N ILE A 267 -7.95 4.45 -12.84
CA ILE A 267 -7.57 3.88 -14.14
C ILE A 267 -8.82 3.42 -14.90
N THR A 268 -8.72 3.25 -16.21
CA THR A 268 -9.85 2.86 -17.07
C THR A 268 -10.55 1.59 -16.59
N ASN A 269 -9.80 0.62 -16.06
CA ASN A 269 -10.35 -0.64 -15.57
C ASN A 269 -11.25 -0.47 -14.32
N ASP A 270 -11.12 0.63 -13.58
CA ASP A 270 -11.94 0.92 -12.39
C ASP A 270 -13.42 1.11 -12.72
N LEU A 271 -13.72 1.67 -13.90
CA LEU A 271 -15.10 1.86 -14.36
C LEU A 271 -15.79 0.50 -14.48
N HIS A 272 -15.17 -0.44 -15.19
CA HIS A 272 -15.69 -1.80 -15.34
C HIS A 272 -15.81 -2.52 -13.99
N ALA A 273 -14.80 -2.38 -13.12
CA ALA A 273 -14.85 -2.99 -11.79
C ALA A 273 -16.02 -2.45 -10.96
N LEU A 274 -16.26 -1.13 -10.96
CA LEU A 274 -17.38 -0.52 -10.23
C LEU A 274 -18.75 -0.93 -10.79
N GLU A 275 -18.93 -0.96 -12.10
CA GLU A 275 -20.16 -1.43 -12.74
C GLU A 275 -20.47 -2.88 -12.35
N ASN A 276 -19.45 -3.73 -12.37
CA ASN A 276 -19.55 -5.13 -11.95
C ASN A 276 -19.85 -5.27 -10.46
N ILE A 277 -19.20 -4.49 -9.60
CA ILE A 277 -19.49 -4.46 -8.15
C ILE A 277 -20.93 -4.06 -7.93
N LYS A 278 -21.40 -2.97 -8.55
CA LYS A 278 -22.77 -2.46 -8.39
C LYS A 278 -23.80 -3.55 -8.70
N LYS A 279 -23.64 -4.20 -9.85
CA LYS A 279 -24.50 -5.32 -10.26
C LYS A 279 -24.44 -6.47 -9.25
N LEU A 280 -23.23 -6.91 -8.90
CA LEU A 280 -23.00 -8.05 -8.01
C LEU A 280 -23.62 -7.83 -6.62
N ILE A 281 -23.45 -6.65 -6.01
CA ILE A 281 -23.99 -6.39 -4.67
C ILE A 281 -25.52 -6.32 -4.69
N GLN A 282 -26.13 -5.84 -5.77
CA GLN A 282 -27.59 -5.84 -5.92
C GLN A 282 -28.16 -7.25 -6.05
N GLU A 283 -27.46 -8.14 -6.76
CA GLU A 283 -27.84 -9.55 -6.91
C GLU A 283 -27.62 -10.36 -5.63
N LYS A 284 -26.48 -10.16 -4.95
CA LYS A 284 -26.09 -10.92 -3.75
C LYS A 284 -26.86 -10.51 -2.49
N TYR A 285 -27.34 -9.26 -2.44
CA TYR A 285 -28.08 -8.70 -1.30
C TYR A 285 -29.48 -8.22 -1.73
N PRO A 286 -30.37 -9.14 -2.15
CA PRO A 286 -31.72 -8.77 -2.57
C PRO A 286 -32.55 -8.27 -1.39
N ILE A 287 -33.60 -7.52 -1.70
CA ILE A 287 -34.63 -7.16 -0.71
C ILE A 287 -35.33 -8.46 -0.24
N LYS A 288 -35.38 -8.67 1.08
CA LYS A 288 -35.93 -9.90 1.71
C LYS A 288 -37.29 -9.68 2.37
N VAL A 289 -37.73 -8.44 2.50
CA VAL A 289 -38.94 -8.07 3.24
C VAL A 289 -40.17 -8.11 2.36
N SER A 290 -41.32 -8.36 2.97
CA SER A 290 -42.62 -8.26 2.32
C SER A 290 -43.17 -6.85 2.44
N PHE A 291 -43.84 -6.39 1.38
CA PHE A 291 -44.55 -5.11 1.34
C PHE A 291 -46.06 -5.33 1.48
N SER A 292 -46.73 -4.43 2.20
CA SER A 292 -48.19 -4.43 2.35
C SER A 292 -48.73 -3.01 2.52
N GLU A 293 -50.06 -2.86 2.50
CA GLU A 293 -50.74 -1.58 2.68
C GLU A 293 -51.53 -1.56 3.98
N LYS A 294 -51.48 -0.45 4.71
CA LYS A 294 -52.22 -0.25 5.96
C LYS A 294 -52.96 1.08 5.96
N LYS A 295 -54.12 1.15 6.60
CA LYS A 295 -54.87 2.40 6.78
C LYS A 295 -54.12 3.33 7.73
N LYS A 296 -54.00 4.60 7.37
CA LYS A 296 -53.37 5.63 8.21
C LYS A 296 -54.37 6.14 9.25
N GLY A 297 -54.35 5.53 10.44
CA GLY A 297 -55.24 5.90 11.54
C GLY A 297 -56.72 5.70 11.20
N LEU A 298 -57.55 6.69 11.52
CA LEU A 298 -59.00 6.70 11.22
C LEU A 298 -59.34 7.10 9.78
N THR A 299 -58.34 7.38 8.94
CA THR A 299 -58.57 7.81 7.54
C THR A 299 -58.62 6.62 6.58
N SER A 300 -59.29 6.78 5.43
CA SER A 300 -59.28 5.82 4.34
C SER A 300 -57.97 5.80 3.54
N LYS A 301 -57.02 6.69 3.85
CA LYS A 301 -55.75 6.79 3.14
C LYS A 301 -54.86 5.60 3.48
N LEU A 302 -54.48 4.85 2.46
CA LEU A 302 -53.55 3.72 2.57
C LEU A 302 -52.10 4.23 2.56
N THR A 303 -51.25 3.57 3.34
CA THR A 303 -49.80 3.77 3.36
C THR A 303 -49.11 2.44 3.16
N SER A 304 -48.14 2.41 2.24
CA SER A 304 -47.29 1.24 2.04
C SER A 304 -46.30 1.09 3.19
N ILE A 305 -46.17 -0.15 3.67
CA ILE A 305 -45.27 -0.54 4.74
C ILE A 305 -44.46 -1.77 4.31
N TRP A 306 -43.37 -2.04 5.02
CA TRP A 306 -42.62 -3.28 4.90
C TRP A 306 -42.45 -3.96 6.26
N GLY A 307 -42.54 -5.29 6.25
CA GLY A 307 -42.39 -6.13 7.45
C GLY A 307 -40.93 -6.54 7.66
N CYS A 308 -40.33 -6.13 8.77
CA CYS A 308 -38.99 -6.58 9.16
C CYS A 308 -39.03 -7.98 9.78
N GLU A 309 -37.96 -8.76 9.59
CA GLU A 309 -37.79 -10.11 10.19
C GLU A 309 -37.95 -10.13 11.72
N CYS A 310 -37.73 -9.02 12.42
CA CYS A 310 -37.93 -8.90 13.87
C CYS A 310 -39.41 -8.71 14.29
N GLY A 311 -40.34 -8.76 13.33
CA GLY A 311 -41.78 -8.57 13.50
C GLY A 311 -42.25 -7.11 13.54
N LYS A 312 -41.36 -6.13 13.34
CA LYS A 312 -41.72 -4.71 13.31
C LYS A 312 -42.10 -4.29 11.88
N GLU A 313 -43.25 -3.65 11.74
CA GLU A 313 -43.64 -2.95 10.51
C GLU A 313 -43.03 -1.55 10.46
N ASN A 314 -42.57 -1.15 9.27
CA ASN A 314 -41.97 0.16 9.03
C ASN A 314 -42.61 0.81 7.80
N ASN A 315 -42.58 2.14 7.71
CA ASN A 315 -43.04 2.83 6.51
C ASN A 315 -42.18 2.44 5.30
N LYS A 316 -42.77 2.43 4.10
CA LYS A 316 -42.04 2.13 2.86
C LYS A 316 -40.76 2.94 2.69
N ASP A 317 -40.80 4.22 3.05
CA ASP A 317 -39.68 5.15 2.89
C ASP A 317 -38.64 5.05 4.04
N SER A 318 -38.91 4.25 5.07
CA SER A 318 -37.94 4.03 6.14
C SER A 318 -36.78 3.17 5.65
N MET A 319 -35.57 3.74 5.68
CA MET A 319 -34.32 3.07 5.25
C MET A 319 -33.96 1.87 6.13
N SER A 320 -34.38 1.87 7.40
CA SER A 320 -34.12 0.78 8.34
C SER A 320 -35.26 0.57 9.32
N CYS A 321 -35.28 -0.62 9.92
CA CYS A 321 -36.24 -0.99 10.93
C CYS A 321 -36.07 -0.17 12.21
N SER A 322 -37.14 0.43 12.71
CA SER A 322 -37.09 1.27 13.92
C SER A 322 -36.86 0.48 15.22
N LYS A 323 -36.83 -0.86 15.16
CA LYS A 323 -36.66 -1.76 16.31
C LYS A 323 -35.29 -2.42 16.34
N CYS A 324 -34.80 -2.95 15.21
CA CYS A 324 -33.55 -3.72 15.15
C CYS A 324 -32.49 -3.09 14.24
N SER A 325 -32.76 -1.91 13.67
CA SER A 325 -31.83 -1.17 12.79
C SER A 325 -31.47 -1.86 11.47
N LYS A 326 -31.93 -3.09 11.21
CA LYS A 326 -31.72 -3.76 9.93
C LYS A 326 -32.54 -3.12 8.81
N ASP A 327 -31.94 -3.00 7.63
CA ASP A 327 -32.61 -2.56 6.40
C ASP A 327 -33.47 -3.68 5.77
N GLN A 328 -34.01 -3.40 4.60
CA GLN A 328 -34.85 -4.33 3.82
C GLN A 328 -34.10 -5.58 3.30
N ARG A 329 -32.77 -5.63 3.42
CA ARG A 329 -31.88 -6.71 3.00
C ARG A 329 -31.34 -7.51 4.20
N GLY A 330 -31.65 -7.07 5.41
CA GLY A 330 -31.17 -7.64 6.67
C GLY A 330 -29.83 -7.08 7.16
N ILE A 331 -29.33 -6.01 6.54
CA ILE A 331 -28.05 -5.35 6.88
C ILE A 331 -28.30 -4.33 7.98
N ASP A 332 -27.52 -4.37 9.06
CA ASP A 332 -27.60 -3.36 10.13
C ASP A 332 -27.15 -1.98 9.59
N SER A 333 -28.05 -1.00 9.66
CA SER A 333 -27.81 0.35 9.15
C SER A 333 -26.75 1.12 9.95
N ASN A 334 -26.45 0.70 11.18
CA ASN A 334 -25.31 1.22 11.95
C ASN A 334 -23.97 0.75 11.38
N THR A 335 -23.98 -0.39 10.68
CA THR A 335 -22.80 -1.00 10.06
C THR A 335 -22.61 -0.48 8.64
N LEU A 336 -23.67 -0.52 7.82
CA LEU A 336 -23.63 -0.08 6.43
C LEU A 336 -25.02 0.37 5.98
N VAL A 337 -25.11 1.59 5.45
CA VAL A 337 -26.32 2.08 4.78
C VAL A 337 -26.23 1.75 3.29
N PHE A 338 -26.84 0.64 2.89
CA PHE A 338 -26.67 0.04 1.56
C PHE A 338 -27.09 0.97 0.42
N ASP A 339 -28.24 1.64 0.53
CA ASP A 339 -28.74 2.51 -0.55
C ASP A 339 -27.83 3.74 -0.75
N LYS A 340 -27.27 4.31 0.33
CA LYS A 340 -26.25 5.38 0.23
C LYS A 340 -24.95 4.91 -0.43
N LEU A 341 -24.58 3.65 -0.20
CA LEU A 341 -23.41 3.07 -0.89
C LEU A 341 -23.68 2.94 -2.39
N LEU A 342 -24.87 2.48 -2.79
CA LEU A 342 -25.25 2.42 -4.21
C LEU A 342 -25.29 3.80 -4.88
N GLU A 343 -25.76 4.82 -4.17
CA GLU A 343 -25.72 6.20 -4.63
C GLU A 343 -24.28 6.66 -4.88
N LYS A 344 -23.38 6.47 -3.91
CA LYS A 344 -21.94 6.80 -4.07
C LYS A 344 -21.34 6.06 -5.27
N ILE A 345 -21.52 4.74 -5.37
CA ILE A 345 -20.98 3.96 -6.49
C ILE A 345 -21.50 4.50 -7.83
N SER A 346 -22.78 4.88 -7.89
CA SER A 346 -23.36 5.44 -9.12
C SER A 346 -22.77 6.80 -9.49
N GLN A 347 -22.45 7.63 -8.49
CA GLN A 347 -21.76 8.90 -8.69
C GLN A 347 -20.32 8.67 -9.17
N ASP A 348 -19.58 7.76 -8.53
CA ASP A 348 -18.21 7.40 -8.93
C ASP A 348 -18.19 6.89 -10.39
N ILE A 349 -19.12 5.99 -10.77
CA ILE A 349 -19.26 5.51 -12.15
C ILE A 349 -19.50 6.68 -13.12
N ALA A 350 -20.42 7.59 -12.81
CA ALA A 350 -20.75 8.71 -13.69
C ALA A 350 -19.53 9.62 -13.93
N VAL A 351 -18.74 9.89 -12.88
CA VAL A 351 -17.49 10.68 -12.99
C VAL A 351 -16.46 9.95 -13.85
N LEU A 352 -16.23 8.66 -13.62
CA LEU A 352 -15.26 7.90 -14.41
C LEU A 352 -15.67 7.73 -15.87
N GLN A 353 -16.98 7.60 -16.15
CA GLN A 353 -17.50 7.61 -17.52
C GLN A 353 -17.29 8.95 -18.22
N GLU A 354 -17.27 10.07 -17.50
CA GLU A 354 -16.96 11.36 -18.09
C GLU A 354 -15.47 11.50 -18.44
N VAL A 355 -14.59 10.99 -17.57
CA VAL A 355 -13.13 11.09 -17.71
C VAL A 355 -12.57 10.12 -18.74
N PHE A 356 -13.06 8.88 -18.79
CA PHE A 356 -12.53 7.81 -19.66
C PHE A 356 -13.32 7.61 -20.95
N LYS A 357 -14.12 8.60 -21.34
CA LYS A 357 -14.96 8.61 -22.54
C LYS A 357 -14.17 8.48 -23.85
#